data_AF-S1NGP3-F1
#
_entry.id   AF-S1NGP3-F1
#
_cell.length_a   1.000
_cell.length_b   1.000
_cell.length_c   1.000
_cell.angle_alpha   90.00
_cell.angle_beta   90.00
_cell.angle_gamma   90.00
#
_symmetry.space_group_name_H-M   'P 1'
#
loop_
_entity.id
_entity.type
_entity.pdbx_description
1 polymer ?
#
loop_
_entity_poly.entity_id
_entity_poly.type
_entity_poly.pdbx_seq_one_letter_code
_entity_poly.pdbx_strand_id
1 'polypeptide(L)'
;MVYSLSGLDNCTAFLFVGFSFTAFLLFLGFILKITKGLLWARTFKQFKKDQYNWSYQKEREVGLKISRFILMTVPPFFLVFLLLIIWFHFK
;
A
#
# COMPACT_ATOMS: atom_id res chain seq x y z
N MET A 1 25.18 5.49 25.55
CA MET A 1 24.16 6.47 25.13
C MET A 1 24.82 7.44 24.16
N VAL A 2 24.96 7.02 22.89
CA VAL A 2 25.60 7.85 21.86
C VAL A 2 24.48 8.57 21.13
N TYR A 3 24.29 9.83 21.48
CA TYR A 3 23.44 10.75 20.75
C TYR A 3 24.15 11.07 19.43
N SER A 4 23.59 10.62 18.30
CA SER A 4 24.05 11.04 16.98
C SER A 4 23.62 12.49 16.75
N LEU A 5 24.61 13.32 16.43
CA LEU A 5 24.54 14.78 16.32
C LEU A 5 23.81 15.27 15.04
N SER A 6 22.87 14.47 14.54
CA SER A 6 21.96 14.75 13.44
C SER A 6 20.80 13.77 13.62
N GLY A 7 19.76 14.17 14.36
CA GLY A 7 18.87 13.30 15.14
C GLY A 7 18.01 12.23 14.44
N LEU A 8 18.42 11.70 13.30
CA LEU A 8 17.87 10.52 12.66
C LEU A 8 19.01 9.64 12.11
N ASP A 9 19.30 8.53 12.77
CA ASP A 9 20.26 7.54 12.25
C ASP A 9 19.77 7.02 10.88
N ASN A 10 20.68 6.84 9.92
CA ASN A 10 20.35 6.34 8.56
C ASN A 10 19.52 5.03 8.59
N CYS A 11 19.71 4.21 9.62
CA CYS A 11 18.95 2.99 9.86
C CYS A 11 17.48 3.29 10.21
N THR A 12 17.25 4.25 11.12
CA THR A 12 15.92 4.73 11.51
C THR A 12 15.20 5.37 10.32
N ALA A 13 15.91 6.18 9.54
CA ALA A 13 15.38 6.75 8.30
C ALA A 13 14.94 5.67 7.31
N PHE A 14 15.77 4.64 7.10
CA PHE A 14 15.45 3.51 6.23
C PHE A 14 14.20 2.73 6.71
N LEU A 15 14.08 2.47 8.02
CA LEU A 15 12.93 1.80 8.61
C LEU A 15 11.64 2.62 8.41
N PHE A 16 11.68 3.93 8.66
CA PHE A 16 10.52 4.81 8.47
C PHE A 16 10.10 4.93 7.01
N VAL A 17 11.06 5.02 6.07
CA VAL A 17 10.77 5.08 4.63
C VAL A 17 10.19 3.75 4.17
N GLY A 18 10.76 2.61 4.56
CA GLY A 18 10.25 1.28 4.22
C GLY A 18 8.85 1.03 4.79
N PHE A 19 8.61 1.43 6.04
CA PHE A 19 7.29 1.35 6.66
C PHE A 19 6.27 2.25 5.95
N SER A 20 6.61 3.51 5.68
CA SER A 20 5.71 4.45 5.00
C SER A 20 5.39 4.01 3.57
N PHE A 21 6.38 3.46 2.86
CA PHE A 21 6.20 2.94 1.51
C PHE A 21 5.30 1.70 1.48
N THR A 22 5.51 0.75 2.40
CA THR A 22 4.65 -0.44 2.51
C THR A 22 3.23 -0.08 2.95
N ALA A 23 3.06 0.89 3.86
CA ALA A 23 1.76 1.44 4.23
C ALA A 23 1.06 2.11 3.04
N PHE A 24 1.78 2.90 2.24
CA PHE A 24 1.26 3.53 1.03
C PHE A 24 0.81 2.50 -0.01
N LEU A 25 1.60 1.46 -0.24
CA LEU A 25 1.23 0.37 -1.14
C LEU A 25 -0.01 -0.39 -0.65
N LEU A 26 -0.10 -0.69 0.65
CA LEU A 26 -1.31 -1.30 1.23
C LEU A 26 -2.54 -0.40 1.06
N PHE A 27 -2.39 0.90 1.31
CA PHE A 27 -3.44 1.88 1.10
C PHE A 27 -3.90 1.92 -0.36
N LEU A 28 -2.96 1.94 -1.30
CA LEU A 28 -3.26 1.89 -2.73
C LEU A 28 -3.98 0.59 -3.11
N GLY A 29 -3.51 -0.56 -2.60
CA GLY A 29 -4.14 -1.87 -2.80
C GLY A 29 -5.55 -1.93 -2.22
N PHE A 30 -5.80 -1.27 -1.09
CA PHE A 30 -7.10 -1.18 -0.45
C PHE A 30 -8.07 -0.28 -1.22
N ILE A 31 -7.61 0.90 -1.66
CA ILE A 31 -8.40 1.77 -2.55
C ILE A 31 -8.79 1.00 -3.82
N LEU A 32 -7.83 0.32 -4.43
CA LEU A 32 -8.03 -0.55 -5.58
C LEU A 32 -9.11 -1.63 -5.36
N LYS A 33 -9.15 -2.20 -4.14
CA LYS A 33 -10.16 -3.19 -3.77
C LYS A 33 -11.55 -2.55 -3.68
N ILE A 34 -11.64 -1.37 -3.06
CA ILE A 34 -12.89 -0.61 -2.97
C ILE A 34 -13.40 -0.20 -4.36
N THR A 35 -12.50 0.23 -5.24
CA THR A 35 -12.83 0.60 -6.62
C THR A 35 -12.92 -0.60 -7.56
N LYS A 36 -12.95 -1.84 -7.04
CA LYS A 36 -12.99 -3.09 -7.82
C LYS A 36 -12.01 -3.10 -9.02
N GLY A 37 -10.82 -2.53 -8.86
CA GLY A 37 -9.78 -2.50 -9.88
C GLY A 37 -9.88 -1.38 -10.94
N LEU A 38 -10.86 -0.49 -10.88
CA LEU A 38 -10.92 0.68 -11.78
C LEU A 38 -10.12 1.82 -11.13
N LEU A 39 -8.91 2.08 -11.64
CA LEU A 39 -7.99 3.03 -11.03
C LEU A 39 -8.10 4.47 -11.52
N TRP A 40 -8.36 4.72 -12.80
CA TRP A 40 -7.74 5.92 -13.38
C TRP A 40 -8.66 7.04 -13.85
N ALA A 41 -9.96 6.83 -14.07
CA ALA A 41 -10.70 7.82 -14.87
C ALA A 41 -12.12 8.21 -14.41
N ARG A 42 -12.70 7.61 -13.36
CA ARG A 42 -14.15 7.81 -13.10
C ARG A 42 -14.54 8.02 -11.65
N THR A 43 -15.33 9.07 -11.44
CA THR A 43 -16.07 9.35 -10.21
C THR A 43 -17.03 8.20 -9.85
N PHE A 44 -17.23 7.93 -8.56
CA PHE A 44 -18.15 6.90 -8.02
C PHE A 44 -19.53 6.84 -8.71
N LYS A 45 -20.07 7.99 -9.16
CA LYS A 45 -21.33 8.07 -9.91
C LYS A 45 -21.28 7.40 -11.30
N GLN A 46 -20.21 7.59 -12.05
CA GLN A 46 -20.03 6.96 -13.37
C GLN A 46 -19.69 5.48 -13.21
N PHE A 47 -18.97 5.13 -12.15
CA PHE A 47 -18.68 3.75 -11.79
C PHE A 47 -19.93 2.87 -11.78
N LYS A 48 -21.05 3.35 -11.23
CA LYS A 48 -22.34 2.62 -11.17
C LYS A 48 -22.98 2.40 -12.55
N LYS A 49 -22.74 3.30 -13.51
CA LYS A 49 -23.20 3.18 -14.90
C LYS A 49 -22.34 2.21 -15.71
N ASP A 50 -21.03 2.20 -15.48
CA ASP A 50 -20.10 1.36 -16.26
C ASP A 50 -19.94 -0.07 -15.73
N GLN A 51 -20.65 -0.42 -14.64
CA GLN A 51 -20.54 -1.76 -14.06
C GLN A 51 -20.96 -2.88 -14.99
N TYR A 52 -21.85 -2.56 -15.94
CA TYR A 52 -22.43 -3.48 -16.90
C TYR A 52 -21.79 -3.38 -18.28
N ASN A 53 -20.80 -2.50 -18.47
CA ASN A 53 -20.20 -2.29 -19.77
C ASN A 53 -19.04 -3.29 -19.99
N TRP A 54 -19.22 -4.22 -20.93
CA TRP A 54 -18.29 -5.30 -21.24
C TRP A 54 -16.88 -4.82 -21.65
N SER A 55 -16.77 -3.60 -22.17
CA SER A 55 -15.49 -3.02 -22.61
C SER A 55 -14.46 -2.88 -21.46
N TYR A 56 -14.92 -2.73 -20.22
CA TYR A 56 -14.06 -2.46 -19.05
C TYR A 56 -13.81 -3.70 -18.17
N GLN A 57 -14.19 -4.90 -18.62
CA GLN A 57 -13.93 -6.13 -17.86
C GLN A 57 -12.44 -6.41 -17.69
N LYS A 58 -11.63 -6.21 -18.75
CA LYS A 58 -10.18 -6.44 -18.70
C LYS A 58 -9.47 -5.52 -17.71
N GLU A 59 -9.82 -4.24 -17.67
CA GLU A 59 -9.26 -3.29 -16.71
C GLU A 59 -9.63 -3.66 -15.26
N ARG A 60 -10.86 -4.11 -15.02
CA ARG A 60 -11.29 -4.62 -13.71
C ARG A 60 -10.48 -5.81 -13.26
N GLU A 61 -10.33 -6.80 -14.13
CA GLU A 61 -9.58 -8.01 -13.81
C GLU A 61 -8.12 -7.69 -13.49
N VAL A 62 -7.49 -6.82 -14.29
CA VAL A 62 -6.12 -6.37 -14.05
C VAL A 62 -6.01 -5.63 -12.72
N GLY A 63 -6.88 -4.65 -12.46
CA GLY A 63 -6.84 -3.90 -11.21
C GLY A 63 -7.17 -4.76 -9.97
N LEU A 64 -8.09 -5.72 -10.08
CA LEU A 64 -8.36 -6.68 -9.00
C LEU A 64 -7.18 -7.62 -8.77
N LYS A 65 -6.51 -8.05 -9.83
CA LYS A 65 -5.32 -8.91 -9.74
C LYS A 65 -4.16 -8.16 -9.07
N ILE A 66 -3.94 -6.91 -9.44
CA ILE A 66 -2.94 -6.03 -8.82
C ILE A 66 -3.30 -5.77 -7.35
N SER A 67 -4.55 -5.43 -7.05
CA SER A 67 -5.04 -5.25 -5.67
C SER A 67 -4.77 -6.49 -4.82
N ARG A 68 -5.15 -7.67 -5.33
CA ARG A 68 -4.95 -8.94 -4.62
C ARG A 68 -3.46 -9.24 -4.42
N PHE A 69 -2.63 -8.99 -5.42
CA PHE A 69 -1.19 -9.18 -5.32
C PHE A 69 -0.58 -8.27 -4.26
N ILE A 70 -0.93 -6.98 -4.25
CA ILE A 70 -0.48 -6.01 -3.26
C ILE A 70 -0.96 -6.41 -1.85
N LEU A 71 -2.24 -6.73 -1.69
CA LEU A 71 -2.82 -7.10 -0.40
C LEU A 71 -2.40 -8.49 0.10
N MET A 72 -1.77 -9.31 -0.71
CA MET A 72 -1.23 -10.61 -0.31
C MET A 72 0.28 -10.52 -0.03
N THR A 73 1.00 -9.73 -0.83
CA THR A 73 2.47 -9.66 -0.78
C THR A 73 2.97 -8.58 0.17
N VAL A 74 2.33 -7.42 0.23
CA VAL A 74 2.80 -6.26 1.03
C VAL A 74 2.54 -6.40 2.54
N PRO A 75 1.46 -7.03 3.05
CA PRO A 75 1.26 -7.18 4.49
C PRO A 75 2.42 -7.86 5.26
N PRO A 76 3.04 -8.96 4.79
CA PRO A 76 4.17 -9.54 5.50
C PRO A 76 5.37 -8.59 5.58
N PHE A 77 5.65 -7.80 4.53
CA PHE A 77 6.71 -6.78 4.60
C PHE A 77 6.37 -5.68 5.60
N PHE A 78 5.12 -5.22 5.61
CA PHE A 78 4.64 -4.25 6.59
C PHE A 78 4.81 -4.76 8.03
N LEU A 79 4.47 -6.04 8.29
CA LEU A 79 4.67 -6.67 9.60
C LEU A 79 6.14 -6.75 10.00
N VAL A 80 7.04 -7.07 9.07
CA VAL A 80 8.48 -7.09 9.33
C VAL A 80 8.98 -5.69 9.72
N PHE A 81 8.61 -4.65 8.96
CA PHE A 81 8.99 -3.27 9.31
C PHE A 81 8.39 -2.84 10.66
N LEU A 82 7.13 -3.19 10.94
CA LEU A 82 6.49 -2.90 12.22
C LEU A 82 7.23 -3.57 13.39
N LEU A 83 7.59 -4.85 13.26
CA LEU A 83 8.35 -5.59 14.27
C LEU A 83 9.75 -4.99 14.49
N LEU A 84 10.44 -4.60 13.42
CA LEU A 84 11.76 -3.96 13.51
C LEU A 84 11.69 -2.60 14.20
N ILE A 85 10.64 -1.80 13.93
CA ILE A 85 10.41 -0.51 14.60
C ILE A 85 10.13 -0.72 16.09
N ILE A 86 9.27 -1.68 16.45
CA ILE A 86 8.98 -2.00 17.86
C ILE A 86 10.26 -2.46 18.56
N TRP A 87 11.02 -3.36 17.94
CA TRP A 87 12.27 -3.85 18.50
C TRP A 87 13.30 -2.72 18.71
N PHE A 88 13.42 -1.81 17.75
CA PHE A 88 14.34 -0.69 17.83
C PHE A 88 13.91 0.34 18.89
N HIS A 89 12.61 0.51 19.14
CA HIS A 89 12.09 1.44 20.14
C HIS A 89 12.15 0.89 21.58
N PHE A 90 12.06 -0.44 21.76
CA PHE A 90 12.09 -1.07 23.08
C PHE A 90 13.50 -1.49 23.54
N LYS A 91 14.51 -1.33 22.69
CA LYS A 91 15.92 -1.60 23.00
C LYS A 91 16.65 -0.32 23.39
#